data_AF-A0AAU9JB98-F1
#
_entry.id   AF-A0AAU9JB98-F1
#
_cell.length_a   1.000
_cell.length_b   1.000
_cell.length_c   1.000
_cell.angle_alpha   90.00
_cell.angle_beta   90.00
_cell.angle_gamma   90.00
#
_symmetry.space_group_name_H-M   'P 1'
#
loop_
_entity.id
_entity.type
_entity.pdbx_description
1 polymer ?
#
loop_
_entity_poly.entity_id
_entity_poly.type
_entity_poly.pdbx_seq_one_letter_code
_entity_poly.pdbx_strand_id
1 'polypeptide(L)'
;MKSNEVIIEHCKDCKTHNWCTNHDEEKYVSLCEKLKEEIESLCPEVLVLINQETPMVREVLYGASVYSSPKSIFPRLGAFEVYFRGDIVVSKLQSARWPNVRMVAQKIRRILDGKEASPYRPNSVLQNSGFDYGKYSPLPQFNFAKNSWRTNKSMYADIRSVRSKSIESNLNTIKKPKNNSGWNHKVMMQQIGKKMINQNFQISKLNDMIQADTAANSSKTNQIQSPINQSEGH
;
A
#
# COMPACT_ATOMS: atom_id res chain seq x y z
N MET A 1 24.59 15.50 -12.55
CA MET A 1 23.42 16.35 -12.22
C MET A 1 22.32 15.44 -11.69
N LYS A 2 21.53 15.87 -10.69
CA LYS A 2 20.39 15.06 -10.23
C LYS A 2 19.32 15.03 -11.32
N SER A 3 18.71 13.88 -11.58
CA SER A 3 17.60 13.75 -12.51
C SER A 3 16.39 14.57 -12.03
N ASN A 4 15.64 15.16 -12.96
CA ASN A 4 14.38 15.85 -12.69
C ASN A 4 13.23 14.85 -12.70
N GLU A 5 13.32 13.83 -11.86
CA GLU A 5 12.30 12.78 -11.75
C GLU A 5 11.46 13.04 -10.50
N VAL A 6 10.15 13.07 -10.67
CA VAL A 6 9.17 13.03 -9.58
C VAL A 6 8.59 11.63 -9.52
N ILE A 7 8.59 11.02 -8.34
CA ILE A 7 7.96 9.71 -8.13
C ILE A 7 6.73 9.90 -7.27
N ILE A 8 5.58 9.42 -7.75
CA ILE A 8 4.34 9.34 -6.99
C ILE A 8 4.14 7.89 -6.58
N GLU A 9 4.32 7.61 -5.30
CA GLU A 9 3.96 6.32 -4.68
C GLU A 9 2.53 6.42 -4.17
N HIS A 10 1.69 5.48 -4.55
CA HIS A 10 0.36 5.34 -3.98
C HIS A 10 0.02 3.87 -3.72
N CYS A 11 -0.78 3.64 -2.69
CA CYS A 11 -1.29 2.31 -2.39
C CYS A 11 -2.05 1.73 -3.58
N LYS A 12 -1.83 0.44 -3.87
CA LYS A 12 -2.51 -0.34 -4.92
C LYS A 12 -3.05 -1.64 -4.35
N ASP A 13 -3.90 -2.33 -5.11
CA ASP A 13 -4.51 -3.61 -4.72
C ASP A 13 -5.24 -3.50 -3.37
N CYS A 14 -5.97 -2.39 -3.16
CA CYS A 14 -6.55 -2.04 -1.85
C CYS A 14 -7.54 -3.11 -1.35
N LYS A 15 -8.16 -3.83 -2.28
CA LYS A 15 -9.05 -4.97 -1.99
C LYS A 15 -8.39 -6.03 -1.09
N THR A 16 -7.09 -6.26 -1.23
CA THR A 16 -6.34 -7.28 -0.47
C THR A 16 -6.18 -6.95 1.02
N HIS A 17 -6.28 -5.67 1.37
CA HIS A 17 -6.08 -5.15 2.72
C HIS A 17 -7.19 -4.18 3.15
N ASN A 18 -8.35 -4.25 2.47
CA ASN A 18 -9.48 -3.39 2.77
C ASN A 18 -10.05 -3.66 4.17
N TRP A 19 -9.93 -4.92 4.63
CA TRP A 19 -10.40 -5.37 5.94
C TRP A 19 -9.77 -4.63 7.13
N CYS A 20 -8.58 -4.03 6.98
CA CYS A 20 -7.89 -3.32 8.06
C CYS A 20 -7.83 -1.80 7.89
N THR A 21 -8.11 -1.27 6.70
CA THR A 21 -7.81 0.13 6.37
C THR A 21 -8.93 0.91 5.68
N ASN A 22 -9.98 0.22 5.20
CA ASN A 22 -11.07 0.81 4.44
C ASN A 22 -10.56 1.74 3.31
N HIS A 23 -9.53 1.30 2.59
CA HIS A 23 -8.91 2.07 1.53
C HIS A 23 -9.77 2.07 0.27
N ASP A 24 -9.95 3.25 -0.30
CA ASP A 24 -10.61 3.47 -1.59
C ASP A 24 -9.55 3.66 -2.67
N GLU A 25 -9.34 2.63 -3.49
CA GLU A 25 -8.32 2.61 -4.56
C GLU A 25 -8.60 3.64 -5.65
N GLU A 26 -9.87 3.88 -5.98
CA GLU A 26 -10.27 4.84 -7.00
C GLU A 26 -9.86 6.26 -6.59
N LYS A 27 -9.94 6.57 -5.29
CA LYS A 27 -9.44 7.83 -4.74
C LYS A 27 -7.93 7.98 -4.89
N TYR A 28 -7.15 6.91 -4.68
CA TYR A 28 -5.70 6.95 -4.89
C TYR A 28 -5.36 7.19 -6.36
N VAL A 29 -5.99 6.46 -7.27
CA VAL A 29 -5.77 6.57 -8.72
C VAL A 29 -6.15 7.95 -9.23
N SER A 30 -7.38 8.41 -8.96
CA SER A 30 -7.87 9.71 -9.43
C SER A 30 -7.05 10.90 -8.90
N LEU A 31 -6.55 10.82 -7.66
CA LEU A 31 -5.68 11.86 -7.12
C LEU A 31 -4.28 11.82 -7.73
N CYS A 32 -3.76 10.62 -8.02
CA CYS A 32 -2.48 10.44 -8.68
C CYS A 32 -2.49 11.01 -10.11
N GLU A 33 -3.54 10.74 -10.89
CA GLU A 33 -3.70 11.25 -12.26
C GLU A 33 -3.76 12.79 -12.27
N LYS A 34 -4.63 13.39 -11.44
CA LYS A 34 -4.72 14.85 -11.31
C LYS A 34 -3.40 15.48 -10.91
N LEU A 35 -2.67 14.85 -9.98
CA LEU A 35 -1.38 15.34 -9.55
C LEU A 35 -0.33 15.25 -10.66
N LYS A 36 -0.31 14.14 -11.40
CA LYS A 36 0.59 13.97 -12.55
C LYS A 36 0.34 15.06 -13.60
N GLU A 37 -0.91 15.25 -14.02
CA GLU A 37 -1.29 16.27 -15.01
C GLU A 37 -0.87 17.68 -14.58
N GLU A 38 -1.14 18.05 -13.32
CA GLU A 38 -0.78 19.37 -12.79
C GLU A 38 0.74 19.56 -12.75
N ILE A 39 1.51 18.53 -12.39
CA ILE A 39 2.98 18.59 -12.38
C ILE A 39 3.52 18.73 -13.81
N GLU A 40 3.05 17.91 -14.74
CA GLU A 40 3.49 17.94 -16.14
C GLU A 40 3.11 19.28 -16.82
N SER A 41 1.98 19.89 -16.42
CA SER A 41 1.58 21.21 -16.89
C SER A 41 2.47 22.34 -16.34
N LEU A 42 2.78 22.34 -15.04
CA LEU A 42 3.57 23.40 -14.40
C LEU A 42 5.09 23.24 -14.54
N CYS A 43 5.55 22.00 -14.76
CA CYS A 43 6.96 21.62 -14.79
C CYS A 43 7.23 20.65 -15.96
N PRO A 44 7.15 21.12 -17.22
CA PRO A 44 7.32 20.25 -18.40
C PRO A 44 8.73 19.63 -18.51
N GLU A 45 9.73 20.15 -17.79
CA GLU A 45 11.07 19.57 -17.73
C GLU A 45 11.21 18.38 -16.74
N VAL A 46 10.14 18.02 -16.05
CA VAL A 46 10.11 16.94 -15.05
C VAL A 46 9.49 15.68 -15.64
N LEU A 47 10.11 14.53 -15.39
CA LEU A 47 9.54 13.22 -15.66
C LEU A 47 8.77 12.72 -14.44
N VAL A 48 7.48 12.44 -14.59
CA VAL A 48 6.64 11.89 -13.51
C VAL A 48 6.53 10.36 -13.64
N LEU A 49 6.99 9.65 -12.62
CA LEU A 49 6.94 8.19 -12.51
C LEU A 49 5.91 7.78 -11.45
N ILE A 50 5.06 6.81 -11.76
CA ILE A 50 4.02 6.31 -10.83
C ILE A 50 4.41 4.92 -10.34
N ASN A 51 4.48 4.74 -9.03
CA ASN A 51 4.77 3.44 -8.40
C ASN A 51 5.99 2.72 -8.97
N GLN A 52 6.97 3.48 -9.47
CA GLN A 52 8.24 2.98 -9.94
C GLN A 52 9.32 3.25 -8.88
N GLU A 53 9.84 2.18 -8.29
CA GLU A 53 10.93 2.29 -7.32
C GLU A 53 12.20 2.71 -8.06
N THR A 54 12.78 3.86 -7.70
CA THR A 54 14.09 4.31 -8.19
C THR A 54 15.14 4.13 -7.09
N PRO A 55 16.45 4.09 -7.42
CA PRO A 55 17.51 4.05 -6.42
C PRO A 55 17.41 5.18 -5.39
N MET A 56 16.92 6.35 -5.79
CA MET A 56 16.71 7.49 -4.89
C MET A 56 15.58 7.25 -3.89
N VAL A 57 14.44 6.73 -4.35
CA VAL A 57 13.32 6.36 -3.46
C VAL A 57 13.75 5.24 -2.51
N ARG A 58 14.50 4.27 -3.02
CA ARG A 58 15.10 3.20 -2.21
C ARG A 58 16.01 3.78 -1.12
N GLU A 59 16.94 4.67 -1.48
CA GLU A 59 17.82 5.31 -0.49
C GLU A 59 17.02 6.07 0.59
N VAL A 60 15.95 6.78 0.21
CA VAL A 60 15.06 7.47 1.16
C VAL A 60 14.33 6.51 2.09
N LEU A 61 13.81 5.41 1.55
CA LEU A 61 13.00 4.45 2.31
C LEU A 61 13.84 3.53 3.21
N TYR A 62 15.04 3.16 2.77
CA TYR A 62 15.86 2.13 3.42
C TYR A 62 17.21 2.64 3.94
N GLY A 63 17.46 3.94 3.85
CA GLY A 63 18.77 4.59 3.97
C GLY A 63 19.78 3.93 4.92
N ALA A 64 21.01 3.77 4.43
CA ALA A 64 22.28 3.33 5.05
C ALA A 64 22.27 2.13 6.03
N SER A 65 21.12 1.59 6.41
CA SER A 65 21.01 0.51 7.36
C SER A 65 21.26 -0.80 6.65
N VAL A 66 22.55 -1.17 6.56
CA VAL A 66 23.08 -2.42 6.00
C VAL A 66 22.46 -3.68 6.65
N TYR A 67 21.68 -3.52 7.72
CA TYR A 67 21.17 -4.60 8.55
C TYR A 67 19.65 -4.81 8.55
N SER A 68 18.86 -4.02 7.83
CA SER A 68 17.43 -3.93 8.17
C SER A 68 16.47 -4.70 7.27
N SER A 69 15.99 -5.82 7.82
CA SER A 69 14.58 -6.27 7.80
C SER A 69 13.99 -6.71 6.44
N PRO A 70 12.95 -7.58 6.43
CA PRO A 70 12.35 -8.10 5.21
C PRO A 70 11.96 -6.96 4.25
N LYS A 71 12.32 -7.15 2.97
CA LYS A 71 12.04 -6.26 1.82
C LYS A 71 10.79 -5.41 2.08
N SER A 72 10.96 -4.12 2.37
CA SER A 72 9.76 -3.27 2.47
C SER A 72 9.06 -3.31 1.12
N ILE A 73 7.74 -3.44 1.17
CA ILE A 73 6.93 -3.60 -0.01
C ILE A 73 6.76 -2.20 -0.61
N PHE A 74 7.11 -2.07 -1.89
CA PHE A 74 6.84 -0.86 -2.67
C PHE A 74 5.78 -1.16 -3.75
N PRO A 75 4.69 -0.39 -3.83
CA PRO A 75 4.32 0.72 -2.93
C PRO A 75 3.88 0.24 -1.53
N ARG A 76 4.00 1.10 -0.53
CA ARG A 76 3.60 0.84 0.85
C ARG A 76 2.09 0.91 1.03
N LEU A 77 1.57 0.09 1.95
CA LEU A 77 0.15 0.09 2.29
C LEU A 77 -0.28 1.45 2.85
N GLY A 78 -1.32 2.02 2.22
CA GLY A 78 -1.90 3.31 2.60
C GLY A 78 -1.09 4.56 2.21
N ALA A 79 0.07 4.38 1.58
CA ALA A 79 0.94 5.46 1.15
C ALA A 79 0.31 6.32 0.05
N PHE A 80 0.53 7.62 0.14
CA PHE A 80 0.43 8.56 -0.97
C PHE A 80 1.58 9.55 -0.78
N GLU A 81 2.69 9.30 -1.45
CA GLU A 81 3.98 9.91 -1.17
C GLU A 81 4.55 10.44 -2.48
N VAL A 82 5.11 11.65 -2.41
CA VAL A 82 5.67 12.33 -3.58
C VAL A 82 7.14 12.57 -3.30
N TYR A 83 8.00 11.98 -4.12
CA TYR A 83 9.44 12.09 -4.01
C TYR A 83 9.98 12.98 -5.12
N PHE A 84 10.93 13.85 -4.78
CA PHE A 84 11.63 14.67 -5.77
C PHE A 84 13.07 14.88 -5.34
N ARG A 85 14.04 14.63 -6.23
CA ARG A 85 15.48 14.82 -6.01
C ARG A 85 16.06 14.15 -4.75
N GLY A 86 15.43 13.06 -4.32
CA GLY A 86 15.86 12.24 -3.18
C GLY A 86 15.27 12.69 -1.84
N ASP A 87 14.22 13.51 -1.87
CA ASP A 87 13.53 13.98 -0.68
C ASP A 87 12.02 13.75 -0.82
N ILE A 88 11.33 13.70 0.32
CA ILE A 88 9.87 13.57 0.37
C ILE A 88 9.25 14.97 0.31
N VAL A 89 8.55 15.28 -0.78
CA VAL A 89 7.83 16.55 -0.96
C VAL A 89 6.56 16.57 -0.12
N VAL A 90 5.81 15.45 -0.13
CA VAL A 90 4.61 15.21 0.68
C VAL A 90 4.51 13.75 1.10
N SER A 91 4.07 13.52 2.33
CA SER A 91 3.75 12.20 2.89
C SER A 91 2.34 12.17 3.48
N LYS A 92 1.46 11.33 2.93
CA LYS A 92 0.14 11.07 3.52
C LYS A 92 0.28 10.27 4.81
N LEU A 93 1.22 9.32 4.89
CA LEU A 93 1.41 8.53 6.10
C LEU A 93 1.84 9.38 7.29
N GLN A 94 2.69 10.38 7.07
CA GLN A 94 3.12 11.29 8.14
C GLN A 94 2.06 12.33 8.48
N SER A 95 1.41 12.92 7.47
CA SER A 95 0.45 14.03 7.69
C SER A 95 -0.96 13.56 8.07
N ALA A 96 -1.29 12.30 7.81
CA ALA A 96 -2.64 11.74 7.84
C ALA A 96 -3.67 12.54 7.00
N ARG A 97 -3.19 13.31 6.01
CA ARG A 97 -4.02 14.18 5.15
C ARG A 97 -3.74 13.88 3.69
N TRP A 98 -4.76 14.12 2.86
CA TRP A 98 -4.62 14.03 1.41
C TRP A 98 -3.88 15.26 0.87
N PRO A 99 -2.93 15.10 -0.06
CA PRO A 99 -2.23 16.22 -0.67
C PRO A 99 -3.19 17.12 -1.44
N ASN A 100 -2.94 18.43 -1.39
CA ASN A 100 -3.55 19.38 -2.31
C ASN A 100 -2.72 19.42 -3.61
N VAL A 101 -3.32 18.98 -4.71
CA VAL A 101 -2.66 18.81 -6.03
C VAL A 101 -1.84 20.05 -6.43
N ARG A 102 -2.49 21.21 -6.48
CA ARG A 102 -1.87 22.47 -6.89
C ARG A 102 -0.71 22.88 -6.00
N MET A 103 -0.85 22.74 -4.68
CA MET A 103 0.21 23.06 -3.73
C MET A 103 1.44 22.17 -3.89
N VAL A 104 1.25 20.87 -4.20
CA VAL A 104 2.37 19.96 -4.45
C VAL A 104 3.12 20.33 -5.72
N ALA A 105 2.41 20.57 -6.82
CA ALA A 105 3.04 20.97 -8.09
C ALA A 105 3.77 22.31 -7.98
N GLN A 106 3.16 23.31 -7.32
CA GLN A 106 3.83 24.59 -7.03
C GLN A 106 5.07 24.41 -6.15
N LYS A 107 5.03 23.52 -5.17
CA LYS A 107 6.19 23.23 -4.33
C LYS A 107 7.33 22.64 -5.14
N ILE A 108 7.05 21.71 -6.06
CA ILE A 108 8.04 21.15 -7.00
C ILE A 108 8.63 22.26 -7.87
N ARG A 109 7.80 23.14 -8.45
CA ARG A 109 8.24 24.31 -9.23
C ARG A 109 9.17 25.23 -8.43
N ARG A 110 8.85 25.51 -7.17
CA ARG A 110 9.72 26.35 -6.31
C ARG A 110 11.05 25.69 -5.99
N ILE A 111 11.08 24.36 -5.82
CA ILE A 111 12.32 23.60 -5.64
C ILE A 111 13.15 23.62 -6.94
N LEU A 112 12.52 23.50 -8.11
CA LEU A 112 13.19 23.63 -9.41
C LEU A 112 13.81 25.01 -9.62
N ASP A 113 13.08 26.07 -9.25
CA ASP A 113 13.54 27.46 -9.32
C ASP A 113 14.65 27.79 -8.31
N GLY A 114 14.96 26.90 -7.37
CA GLY A 114 15.87 27.18 -6.26
C GLY A 114 15.31 28.17 -5.24
N LYS A 115 13.99 28.45 -5.27
CA LYS A 115 13.30 29.33 -4.32
C LYS A 115 12.95 28.65 -3.00
N GLU A 116 12.91 27.33 -3.00
CA GLU A 116 12.63 26.52 -1.80
C GLU A 116 13.65 25.39 -1.72
N ALA A 117 14.24 25.21 -0.54
CA ALA A 117 15.05 24.03 -0.27
C ALA A 117 14.14 22.81 -0.16
N SER A 118 14.65 21.66 -0.61
CA SER A 118 13.91 20.42 -0.48
C SER A 118 13.67 20.11 1.01
N PRO A 119 12.41 19.91 1.44
CA PRO A 119 11.99 20.03 2.84
C PRO A 119 12.37 18.84 3.72
N TYR A 120 12.83 17.73 3.15
CA TYR A 120 12.91 16.46 3.86
C TYR A 120 14.11 15.63 3.41
N ARG A 121 15.29 15.95 3.95
CA ARG A 121 16.31 14.91 4.15
C ARG A 121 15.88 14.11 5.37
N PRO A 122 15.37 12.87 5.24
CA PRO A 122 15.23 12.03 6.42
C PRO A 122 16.60 11.94 7.06
N ASN A 123 16.71 12.44 8.30
CA ASN A 123 17.95 12.60 9.07
C ASN A 123 19.01 11.57 8.64
N SER A 124 19.89 11.98 7.72
CA SER A 124 21.12 11.27 7.46
C SER A 124 21.96 11.50 8.68
N VAL A 125 21.85 10.56 9.62
CA VAL A 125 22.83 10.35 10.67
C VAL A 125 24.21 10.42 10.00
N LEU A 126 25.03 11.37 10.48
CA LEU A 126 26.44 11.62 10.12
C LEU A 126 26.70 12.35 8.78
N GLN A 127 26.54 13.68 8.79
CA GLN A 127 27.54 14.54 8.16
C GLN A 127 28.30 15.29 9.27
N ASN A 128 29.33 14.61 9.81
CA ASN A 128 30.45 15.26 10.47
C ASN A 128 31.28 16.00 9.41
N SER A 129 30.88 17.22 9.08
CA SER A 129 31.79 18.22 8.53
C SER A 129 31.28 19.59 8.99
N GLY A 130 32.11 20.28 9.76
CA GLY A 130 31.77 21.53 10.44
C GLY A 130 31.44 22.66 9.47
N PHE A 131 30.17 22.73 9.07
CA PHE A 131 29.58 23.88 8.41
C PHE A 131 28.61 24.55 9.36
N ASP A 132 28.89 25.82 9.61
CA ASP A 132 28.16 26.74 10.47
C ASP A 132 26.70 26.90 9.97
N TYR A 133 25.75 26.34 10.72
CA TYR A 133 24.32 26.57 10.50
C TYR A 133 23.89 27.89 11.14
N GLY A 134 24.37 28.99 10.58
CA GLY A 134 23.84 30.31 10.85
C GLY A 134 22.43 30.47 10.25
N LYS A 135 21.43 30.64 11.12
CA LYS A 135 20.13 31.30 10.84
C LYS A 135 19.12 30.56 9.97
N TYR A 136 18.71 29.35 10.36
CA TYR A 136 17.36 28.90 10.04
C TYR A 136 16.42 29.29 11.18
N SER A 137 15.42 30.12 10.87
CA SER A 137 14.30 30.38 11.78
C SER A 137 13.66 29.05 12.17
N PRO A 138 13.46 28.76 13.46
CA PRO A 138 12.78 27.54 13.87
C PRO A 138 11.38 27.54 13.25
N LEU A 139 11.05 26.46 12.55
CA LEU A 139 9.69 26.20 12.09
C LEU A 139 8.74 26.30 13.31
N PRO A 140 7.51 26.81 13.12
CA PRO A 140 6.51 26.78 14.19
C PRO A 140 6.36 25.33 14.63
N GLN A 141 6.57 25.09 15.92
CA GLN A 141 6.25 23.83 16.54
C GLN A 141 4.75 23.58 16.30
N PHE A 142 4.44 22.74 15.31
CA PHE A 142 3.07 22.24 15.15
C PHE A 142 2.81 21.37 16.37
N ASN A 143 2.15 21.98 17.37
CA ASN A 143 1.54 21.26 18.46
C ASN A 143 0.65 20.19 17.83
N PHE A 144 1.08 18.93 17.96
CA PHE A 144 0.21 17.79 17.75
C PHE A 144 -0.94 17.92 18.74
N ALA A 145 -2.03 18.55 18.31
CA ALA A 145 -3.30 18.39 18.97
C ALA A 145 -3.54 16.88 19.04
N LYS A 146 -3.58 16.37 20.27
CA LYS A 146 -3.99 15.01 20.61
C LYS A 146 -5.44 14.86 20.16
N ASN A 147 -5.65 14.67 18.86
CA ASN A 147 -6.93 14.26 18.34
C ASN A 147 -7.06 12.78 18.69
N SER A 148 -7.58 12.59 19.91
CA SER A 148 -8.42 11.49 20.35
C SER A 148 -8.76 10.53 19.21
N TRP A 149 -7.97 9.48 19.08
CA TRP A 149 -8.54 8.18 18.80
C TRP A 149 -9.56 7.95 19.91
N ARG A 150 -10.85 8.24 19.64
CA ARG A 150 -11.95 7.63 20.39
C ARG A 150 -11.85 6.14 20.08
N THR A 151 -10.97 5.49 20.82
CA THR A 151 -10.84 4.05 20.84
C THR A 151 -12.15 3.54 21.42
N ASN A 152 -12.96 2.97 20.54
CA ASN A 152 -14.14 2.24 20.93
C ASN A 152 -13.63 0.93 21.60
N LYS A 153 -13.23 1.03 22.88
CA LYS A 153 -12.77 -0.12 23.70
C LYS A 153 -13.82 -1.23 23.76
N SER A 154 -15.10 -0.91 23.53
CA SER A 154 -16.21 -1.87 23.43
C SER A 154 -16.13 -2.75 22.17
N MET A 155 -15.64 -2.23 21.04
CA MET A 155 -15.63 -2.99 19.78
C MET A 155 -14.52 -4.05 19.72
N TYR A 156 -13.38 -3.83 20.41
CA TYR A 156 -12.33 -4.84 20.56
C TYR A 156 -12.71 -5.97 21.54
N ALA A 157 -13.71 -5.76 22.40
CA ALA A 157 -14.29 -6.82 23.23
C ALA A 157 -15.24 -7.71 22.39
N ASP A 158 -16.02 -7.12 21.49
CA ASP A 158 -16.93 -7.85 20.62
C ASP A 158 -16.21 -8.67 19.53
N ILE A 159 -15.12 -8.16 18.96
CA ILE A 159 -14.32 -8.93 18.00
C ILE A 159 -13.61 -10.11 18.67
N ARG A 160 -13.20 -9.99 19.96
CA ARG A 160 -12.74 -11.17 20.72
C ARG A 160 -13.89 -12.14 21.01
N SER A 161 -15.09 -11.66 21.32
CA SER A 161 -16.27 -12.50 21.56
C SER A 161 -16.70 -13.31 20.34
N VAL A 162 -16.74 -12.71 19.14
CA VAL A 162 -17.11 -13.39 17.89
C VAL A 162 -16.00 -14.34 17.42
N ARG A 163 -14.72 -13.97 17.63
CA ARG A 163 -13.56 -14.82 17.29
C ARG A 163 -13.38 -15.99 18.26
N SER A 164 -13.71 -15.83 19.54
CA SER A 164 -13.81 -16.94 20.49
C SER A 164 -14.91 -17.91 20.09
N LYS A 165 -16.11 -17.43 19.73
CA LYS A 165 -17.25 -18.30 19.35
C LYS A 165 -17.02 -19.07 18.04
N SER A 166 -16.34 -18.48 17.04
CA SER A 166 -16.06 -19.15 15.75
C SER A 166 -14.83 -20.08 15.81
N ILE A 167 -13.91 -19.89 16.74
CA ILE A 167 -12.79 -20.80 16.99
C ILE A 167 -13.23 -21.93 17.94
N GLU A 168 -14.07 -21.65 18.94
CA GLU A 168 -14.67 -22.66 19.82
C GLU A 168 -15.60 -23.61 19.04
N SER A 169 -16.38 -23.12 18.07
CA SER A 169 -17.23 -24.00 17.24
C SER A 169 -16.44 -24.97 16.35
N ASN A 170 -15.22 -24.61 15.93
CA ASN A 170 -14.32 -25.48 15.16
C ASN A 170 -13.37 -26.34 16.01
N LEU A 171 -13.15 -25.99 17.29
CA LEU A 171 -12.39 -26.81 18.24
C LEU A 171 -13.28 -27.88 18.92
N ASN A 172 -14.60 -27.68 18.96
CA ASN A 172 -15.55 -28.64 19.56
C ASN A 172 -15.75 -29.93 18.75
N THR A 173 -15.27 -30.01 17.51
CA THR A 173 -15.22 -31.26 16.72
C THR A 173 -13.92 -32.06 16.91
N ILE A 174 -12.95 -31.54 17.67
CA ILE A 174 -11.79 -32.33 18.10
C ILE A 174 -12.23 -33.12 19.33
N LYS A 175 -12.68 -34.36 19.12
CA LYS A 175 -12.92 -35.32 20.20
C LYS A 175 -11.64 -35.41 21.03
N LYS A 176 -11.63 -34.79 22.22
CA LYS A 176 -10.55 -34.96 23.19
C LYS A 176 -10.47 -36.45 23.52
N PRO A 177 -9.35 -37.13 23.25
CA PRO A 177 -9.19 -38.50 23.74
C PRO A 177 -9.27 -38.45 25.26
N LYS A 178 -10.17 -39.25 25.82
CA LYS A 178 -10.18 -39.53 27.25
C LYS A 178 -8.81 -40.14 27.54
N ASN A 179 -8.02 -39.47 28.38
CA ASN A 179 -6.81 -39.91 29.08
C ASN A 179 -5.67 -38.88 28.90
N ASN A 180 -5.46 -38.09 29.95
CA ASN A 180 -4.46 -37.05 30.09
C ASN A 180 -3.09 -37.64 30.41
N SER A 181 -2.11 -37.41 29.54
CA SER A 181 -0.72 -37.12 29.95
C SER A 181 0.09 -36.60 28.74
N GLY A 182 0.30 -35.28 28.68
CA GLY A 182 1.43 -34.66 27.97
C GLY A 182 1.40 -34.67 26.44
N TRP A 183 0.60 -33.80 25.82
CA TRP A 183 0.89 -33.42 24.43
C TRP A 183 2.06 -32.45 24.42
N ASN A 184 3.21 -32.90 23.92
CA ASN A 184 4.34 -32.03 23.60
C ASN A 184 3.85 -30.99 22.57
N HIS A 185 4.01 -29.71 22.90
CA HIS A 185 3.61 -28.55 22.08
C HIS A 185 4.00 -28.71 20.60
N LYS A 186 5.13 -29.38 20.33
CA LYS A 186 5.62 -29.69 18.98
C LYS A 186 4.66 -30.57 18.16
N VAL A 187 4.01 -31.55 18.78
CA VAL A 187 3.06 -32.46 18.11
C VAL A 187 1.74 -31.74 17.81
N MET A 188 1.29 -30.86 18.71
CA MET A 188 0.11 -30.02 18.48
C MET A 188 0.34 -29.08 17.28
N MET A 189 1.48 -28.40 17.24
CA MET A 189 1.81 -27.50 16.13
C MET A 189 1.98 -28.24 14.79
N GLN A 190 2.52 -29.47 14.80
CA GLN A 190 2.59 -30.30 13.59
C GLN A 190 1.20 -30.72 13.08
N GLN A 191 0.26 -31.05 13.96
CA GLN A 191 -1.10 -31.39 13.54
C GLN A 191 -1.88 -30.19 13.03
N ILE A 192 -1.68 -29.01 13.63
CA ILE A 192 -2.24 -27.74 13.13
C ILE A 192 -1.68 -27.44 11.74
N GLY A 193 -0.36 -27.58 11.54
CA GLY A 193 0.28 -27.41 10.24
C GLY A 193 -0.28 -28.35 9.16
N LYS A 194 -0.43 -29.64 9.47
CA LYS A 194 -1.01 -30.63 8.53
C LYS A 194 -2.46 -30.31 8.14
N LYS A 195 -3.28 -29.80 9.07
CA LYS A 195 -4.65 -29.39 8.76
C LYS A 195 -4.70 -28.12 7.91
N MET A 196 -3.84 -27.13 8.18
CA MET A 196 -3.75 -25.91 7.36
C MET A 196 -3.29 -26.22 5.93
N ILE A 197 -2.32 -27.12 5.75
CA ILE A 197 -1.87 -27.58 4.43
C ILE A 197 -3.02 -28.23 3.67
N ASN A 198 -3.83 -29.08 4.34
CA ASN A 198 -4.98 -29.72 3.69
C ASN A 198 -6.07 -28.70 3.32
N GLN A 199 -6.34 -27.70 4.16
CA GLN A 199 -7.28 -26.62 3.82
C GLN A 199 -6.82 -25.80 2.61
N ASN A 200 -5.53 -25.45 2.55
CA ASN A 200 -4.97 -24.74 1.39
C ASN A 200 -5.05 -25.58 0.10
N PHE A 201 -4.89 -26.90 0.21
CA PHE A 201 -5.05 -27.82 -0.92
C PHE A 201 -6.50 -27.87 -1.43
N GLN A 202 -7.49 -27.87 -0.53
CA GLN A 202 -8.91 -27.81 -0.92
C GLN A 202 -9.27 -26.47 -1.59
N ILE A 203 -8.73 -25.35 -1.10
CA ILE A 203 -8.93 -24.02 -1.70
C ILE A 203 -8.35 -23.97 -3.11
N SER A 204 -7.15 -24.53 -3.31
CA SER A 204 -6.53 -24.62 -4.65
C SER A 204 -7.41 -25.39 -5.63
N LYS A 205 -7.92 -26.56 -5.23
CA LYS A 205 -8.83 -27.35 -6.07
C LYS A 205 -10.12 -26.60 -6.44
N LEU A 206 -10.66 -25.82 -5.50
CA LEU A 206 -11.86 -25.03 -5.75
C LEU A 206 -11.61 -23.94 -6.80
N ASN A 207 -10.45 -23.29 -6.75
CA ASN A 207 -10.05 -22.28 -7.73
C ASN A 207 -9.84 -22.89 -9.12
N ASP A 208 -9.25 -24.08 -9.21
CA ASP A 208 -9.07 -24.79 -10.49
C ASP A 208 -10.42 -25.15 -11.12
N MET A 209 -11.41 -25.55 -10.32
CA MET A 209 -12.78 -25.82 -10.79
C MET A 209 -13.46 -24.56 -11.33
N ILE A 210 -13.34 -23.42 -10.62
CA ILE A 210 -13.92 -22.15 -11.06
C ILE A 210 -13.31 -21.67 -12.39
N GLN A 211 -12.00 -21.86 -12.57
CA GLN A 211 -11.32 -21.51 -13.82
C GLN A 211 -11.79 -22.38 -14.99
N ALA A 212 -11.97 -23.69 -14.76
CA ALA A 212 -12.48 -24.62 -15.77
C ALA A 212 -13.90 -24.25 -16.24
N ASP A 213 -14.79 -23.91 -15.31
CA ASP A 213 -16.17 -23.49 -15.63
C ASP A 213 -16.20 -22.16 -16.42
N THR A 214 -15.31 -21.23 -16.08
CA THR A 214 -15.19 -19.94 -16.77
C THR A 214 -14.70 -20.12 -18.21
N ALA A 215 -13.75 -21.03 -18.44
CA ALA A 215 -13.26 -21.37 -19.78
C ALA A 215 -14.35 -22.08 -20.61
N ALA A 216 -15.11 -23.00 -20.01
CA ALA A 216 -16.18 -23.72 -20.69
C ALA A 216 -17.33 -22.79 -21.14
N ASN A 217 -17.65 -21.77 -20.35
CA ASN A 217 -18.67 -20.78 -20.70
C ASN A 217 -18.21 -19.79 -21.78
N SER A 218 -16.92 -19.46 -21.83
CA SER A 218 -16.36 -18.55 -22.84
C SER A 218 -16.41 -19.14 -24.26
N SER A 219 -16.31 -20.48 -24.38
CA SER A 219 -16.39 -21.18 -25.67
C SER A 219 -17.80 -21.26 -26.25
N LYS A 220 -18.85 -21.11 -25.43
CA LYS A 220 -20.26 -21.16 -25.88
C LYS A 220 -20.75 -19.85 -26.48
N THR A 221 -20.11 -18.72 -26.15
CA THR A 221 -20.55 -17.39 -26.57
C THR A 221 -20.15 -17.04 -28.02
N ASN A 222 -19.19 -17.76 -28.61
CA ASN A 222 -18.68 -17.48 -29.97
C ASN A 222 -19.43 -18.20 -31.12
N GLN A 223 -20.55 -18.88 -30.87
CA GLN A 223 -21.32 -19.56 -31.93
C GLN A 223 -22.60 -18.82 -32.39
N ILE A 224 -22.86 -17.61 -31.89
CA ILE A 224 -24.09 -16.85 -32.22
C ILE A 224 -23.73 -15.52 -32.90
N GLN A 225 -23.02 -15.57 -34.02
CA GLN A 225 -22.93 -14.44 -34.95
C GLN A 225 -22.93 -15.00 -36.39
N SER A 226 -24.13 -15.27 -36.90
CA SER A 226 -24.34 -15.46 -38.34
C SER A 226 -24.61 -14.11 -39.00
N PRO A 227 -24.03 -13.83 -40.18
CA PRO A 227 -24.24 -12.56 -40.87
C PRO A 227 -25.62 -12.52 -41.53
N ILE A 228 -26.45 -11.55 -41.13
CA ILE A 228 -27.66 -11.16 -41.85
C ILE A 228 -27.23 -10.28 -43.03
N ASN A 229 -27.12 -10.89 -44.21
CA ASN A 229 -27.10 -10.17 -45.48
C ASN A 229 -28.55 -10.08 -46.00
N GLN A 230 -29.09 -8.86 -46.06
CA GLN A 230 -30.24 -8.49 -46.87
C GLN A 230 -29.78 -7.33 -47.75
N SER A 231 -29.36 -7.65 -48.98
CA SER A 231 -30.20 -7.63 -50.19
C SER A 231 -30.62 -6.22 -50.58
N GLU A 232 -29.83 -5.66 -51.49
CA GLU A 232 -30.13 -4.50 -52.31
C GLU A 232 -31.49 -4.66 -53.00
N GLY A 233 -32.29 -3.60 -53.01
CA GLY A 233 -33.54 -3.50 -53.74
C GLY A 233 -33.66 -2.13 -54.39
N HIS A 234 -33.50 -2.15 -55.72
CA HIS A 234 -34.11 -1.33 -56.78
C HIS A 234 -34.19 0.20 -56.67
#